data_AF-A0A524Q4L4-F1
#
_entry.id   AF-A0A524Q4L4-F1
#
_cell.length_a   1.000
_cell.length_b   1.000
_cell.length_c   1.000
_cell.angle_alpha   90.00
_cell.angle_beta   90.00
_cell.angle_gamma   90.00
#
_symmetry.space_group_name_H-M   'P 1'
#
loop_
_entity.id
_entity.type
_entity.pdbx_description
1 polymer ?
#
loop_
_entity_poly.entity_id
_entity_poly.type
_entity_poly.pdbx_seq_one_letter_code
_entity_poly.pdbx_strand_id
1 'polypeptide(L)'
;LSLSVARSLDKGGYRGRTITLKIRYDDFTTVSRSATLDEPCVDAEMIFMQSGNLIRKTEAGSRKVRLIGISLSNFKDDDRQGVDRQLLLPFDV
;
A
#
# COMPACT_ATOMS: atom_id res chain seq x y z
N LEU A 1 4.69 10.78 -7.34
CA LEU A 1 3.95 10.08 -6.27
C LEU A 1 4.88 9.23 -5.40
N SER A 2 5.65 8.30 -5.97
CA SER A 2 6.54 7.40 -5.22
C SER A 2 7.51 8.11 -4.27
N LEU A 3 8.18 9.18 -4.73
CA LEU A 3 9.09 9.97 -3.88
C LEU A 3 8.39 10.60 -2.67
N SER A 4 7.15 11.08 -2.83
CA SER A 4 6.38 11.64 -1.73
C SER A 4 6.01 10.58 -0.71
N VAL A 5 5.68 9.37 -1.16
CA VAL A 5 5.34 8.26 -0.27
C VAL A 5 6.58 7.79 0.49
N ALA A 6 7.71 7.61 -0.19
CA ALA A 6 8.97 7.23 0.44
C ALA A 6 9.40 8.24 1.52
N ARG A 7 9.33 9.55 1.24
CA ARG A 7 9.60 10.59 2.24
C ARG A 7 8.69 10.51 3.47
N SER A 8 7.42 10.16 3.28
CA SER A 8 6.48 9.98 4.41
C SER A 8 6.82 8.74 5.25
N LEU A 9 7.29 7.66 4.62
CA LEU A 9 7.77 6.47 5.33
C LEU A 9 8.99 6.80 6.18
N ASP A 10 9.97 7.48 5.60
CA ASP A 10 11.20 7.84 6.30
C ASP A 10 10.94 8.81 7.46
N LYS A 11 10.06 9.80 7.27
CA LYS A 11 9.66 10.70 8.35
C LYS A 11 8.96 9.98 9.51
N GLY A 12 8.20 8.92 9.20
CA GLY A 12 7.46 8.14 10.20
C GLY A 12 8.23 6.95 10.79
N GLY A 13 9.43 6.63 10.27
CA GLY A 13 10.15 5.41 10.64
C GLY A 13 9.43 4.12 10.25
N TYR A 14 8.45 4.19 9.33
CA TYR A 14 7.62 3.04 8.96
C TYR A 14 8.17 2.32 7.73
N ARG A 15 7.93 1.00 7.66
CA ARG A 15 8.20 0.16 6.50
C ARG A 15 6.96 -0.69 6.19
N GLY A 16 6.36 -0.48 5.02
CA GLY A 16 5.12 -1.14 4.60
C GLY A 16 5.37 -2.22 3.56
N ARG A 17 4.66 -3.35 3.64
CA ARG A 17 4.82 -4.48 2.68
C ARG A 17 3.84 -4.45 1.52
N THR A 18 2.68 -3.82 1.70
CA THR A 18 1.61 -3.86 0.71
C THR A 18 1.48 -2.52 0.01
N ILE A 19 1.75 -2.51 -1.30
CA ILE A 19 1.56 -1.34 -2.16
C ILE A 19 0.18 -1.44 -2.79
N THR A 20 -0.59 -0.36 -2.73
CA THR A 20 -1.91 -0.25 -3.37
C THR A 20 -1.92 0.92 -4.33
N LEU A 21 -2.34 0.65 -5.56
CA LEU A 21 -2.63 1.63 -6.60
C LEU A 21 -4.14 1.81 -6.73
N LYS A 22 -4.59 3.05 -6.56
CA LYS A 22 -5.99 3.44 -6.72
C LYS A 22 -6.13 4.37 -7.92
N ILE A 23 -7.04 4.04 -8.82
CA ILE A 23 -7.34 4.82 -10.02
C ILE A 23 -8.82 5.17 -10.02
N ARG A 24 -9.13 6.45 -10.22
CA ARG A 24 -10.49 6.94 -10.48
C ARG A 24 -10.56 7.43 -11.92
N TYR A 25 -11.51 6.91 -12.67
CA TYR A 25 -11.74 7.31 -14.06
C TYR A 25 -12.65 8.56 -14.13
N ASP A 26 -12.88 9.07 -15.35
CA ASP A 26 -13.68 10.25 -15.61
C ASP A 26 -15.17 10.07 -15.29
N ASP A 27 -15.68 8.85 -15.40
CA ASP A 27 -17.02 8.42 -14.98
C ASP A 27 -17.15 8.24 -13.45
N PHE A 28 -16.11 8.60 -12.70
CA PHE A 28 -15.99 8.45 -11.25
C PHE A 28 -15.89 7.00 -10.73
N THR A 29 -15.84 6.00 -11.61
CA THR A 29 -15.57 4.60 -11.25
C THR A 29 -14.16 4.50 -10.68
N THR A 30 -14.02 3.76 -9.57
CA THR A 30 -12.74 3.58 -8.88
C THR A 30 -12.31 2.12 -8.90
N VAL A 31 -11.08 1.86 -9.36
CA VAL A 31 -10.45 0.54 -9.33
C VAL A 31 -9.22 0.59 -8.43
N SER A 32 -9.03 -0.50 -7.67
CA SER A 32 -7.85 -0.70 -6.83
C SER A 32 -7.12 -1.97 -7.25
N ARG A 33 -5.79 -1.91 -7.25
CA ARG A 33 -4.90 -3.07 -7.40
C ARG A 33 -3.84 -2.98 -6.31
N SER A 34 -3.52 -4.09 -5.69
CA SER A 34 -2.47 -4.16 -4.67
C SER A 34 -1.52 -5.33 -4.91
N ALA A 35 -0.33 -5.21 -4.37
CA ALA A 35 0.65 -6.28 -4.27
C ALA A 35 1.29 -6.24 -2.88
N THR A 36 1.41 -7.40 -2.26
CA THR A 36 2.18 -7.58 -1.02
C THR A 36 3.53 -8.17 -1.40
N LEU A 37 4.59 -7.52 -0.92
CA LEU A 37 5.97 -7.95 -1.11
C LEU A 37 6.43 -8.79 0.09
N ASP A 38 7.37 -9.69 -0.15
CA ASP A 38 7.99 -10.50 0.91
C ASP A 38 8.81 -9.62 1.86
N GLU A 39 9.58 -8.70 1.27
CA GLU A 39 10.34 -7.69 2.00
C GLU A 39 9.58 -6.34 2.06
N PRO A 40 9.68 -5.59 3.17
CA PRO A 40 9.09 -4.26 3.27
C PRO A 40 9.63 -3.31 2.19
N CYS A 41 8.79 -2.40 1.73
CA CYS A 41 9.18 -1.38 0.78
C CYS A 41 10.08 -0.34 1.46
N VAL A 42 11.29 -0.17 0.92
CA VAL A 42 12.35 0.65 1.53
C VAL A 42 12.62 1.96 0.82
N ASP A 43 12.25 2.10 -0.46
CA ASP A 43 12.59 3.27 -1.26
C ASP A 43 11.53 3.64 -2.32
N ALA A 44 11.74 4.79 -2.97
CA ALA A 44 10.85 5.29 -4.00
C ALA A 44 10.91 4.50 -5.31
N GLU A 45 12.03 3.85 -5.61
CA GLU A 45 12.24 3.10 -6.85
C GLU A 45 11.40 1.82 -6.86
N MET A 46 11.43 1.09 -5.74
CA MET A 46 10.59 -0.08 -5.52
C MET A 46 9.10 0.28 -5.59
N ILE A 47 8.68 1.39 -4.96
CA ILE A 47 7.29 1.88 -5.04
C ILE A 47 6.92 2.17 -6.51
N PHE A 48 7.80 2.82 -7.26
CA PHE A 48 7.55 3.16 -8.66
C PHE A 48 7.41 1.92 -9.54
N MET A 49 8.37 1.00 -9.45
CA MET A 49 8.36 -0.28 -10.18
C MET A 49 7.08 -1.06 -9.92
N GLN A 50 6.71 -1.25 -8.65
CA GLN A 50 5.52 -2.03 -8.30
C GLN A 50 4.23 -1.32 -8.68
N SER A 51 4.16 0.00 -8.54
CA SER A 51 3.00 0.77 -9.02
C SER A 51 2.86 0.68 -10.54
N GLY A 52 3.97 0.65 -11.28
CA GLY A 52 4.01 0.39 -12.71
C GLY A 52 3.55 -1.03 -13.08
N ASN A 53 3.83 -2.03 -12.26
CA ASN A 53 3.28 -3.37 -12.45
C ASN A 53 1.77 -3.41 -12.22
N LEU A 54 1.28 -2.65 -11.23
CA LEU A 54 -0.15 -2.58 -10.87
C LEU A 54 -0.96 -1.79 -11.90
N ILE A 55 -0.42 -0.71 -12.48
CA ILE A 55 -1.14 0.09 -13.49
C ILE A 55 -1.41 -0.69 -14.77
N ARG A 56 -0.51 -1.61 -15.16
CA ARG A 56 -0.73 -2.50 -16.31
C ARG A 56 -1.87 -3.50 -16.11
N LYS A 57 -2.35 -3.65 -14.86
CA LYS A 57 -3.50 -4.49 -14.51
C LYS A 57 -4.81 -3.69 -14.40
N THR A 58 -4.84 -2.48 -14.97
CA THR A 58 -6.02 -1.60 -15.02
C THR A 58 -6.22 -1.07 -16.45
N GLU A 59 -7.31 -0.32 -16.66
CA GLU A 59 -7.66 0.27 -17.96
C GLU A 59 -7.05 1.67 -18.14
N ALA A 60 -6.05 2.02 -17.32
CA ALA A 60 -5.37 3.30 -17.43
C ALA A 60 -4.54 3.32 -18.72
N GLY A 61 -4.77 4.33 -19.56
CA GLY A 61 -4.23 4.42 -20.92
C GLY A 61 -5.31 4.20 -21.99
N SER A 62 -6.30 3.34 -21.71
CA SER A 62 -7.48 3.16 -22.57
C SER A 62 -8.65 4.05 -22.14
N ARG A 63 -8.80 4.29 -20.84
CA ARG A 63 -9.81 5.17 -20.25
C ARG A 63 -9.18 6.42 -19.66
N LYS A 64 -9.91 7.54 -19.68
CA LYS A 64 -9.47 8.80 -19.09
C LYS A 64 -9.39 8.65 -17.57
N VAL A 65 -8.23 9.02 -17.01
CA VAL A 65 -7.99 8.96 -15.57
C VAL A 65 -8.18 10.33 -14.96
N ARG A 66 -9.02 10.41 -13.92
CA ARG A 66 -9.27 11.64 -13.15
C ARG A 66 -8.36 11.73 -11.93
N LEU A 67 -8.02 10.61 -11.31
CA LEU A 67 -7.12 10.55 -10.16
C LEU A 67 -6.32 9.25 -10.16
N ILE A 68 -5.05 9.36 -9.75
CA ILE A 68 -4.19 8.23 -9.45
C ILE A 68 -3.52 8.43 -8.08
N GLY A 69 -3.57 7.41 -7.24
CA GLY A 69 -3.03 7.44 -5.88
C GLY A 69 -2.26 6.16 -5.56
N ILE A 70 -1.20 6.31 -4.77
CA ILE A 70 -0.41 5.21 -4.24
C ILE A 70 -0.50 5.26 -2.71
N SER A 71 -0.76 4.11 -2.09
CA SER A 71 -0.74 3.97 -0.63
C SER A 71 0.03 2.72 -0.22
N LEU A 72 0.64 2.76 0.96
CA LEU A 72 1.27 1.61 1.61
C LEU A 72 0.44 1.16 2.81
N SER A 73 0.44 -0.14 3.06
CA SER A 73 -0.16 -0.77 4.24
C SER A 73 0.68 -1.97 4.67
N ASN A 74 0.21 -2.70 5.69
CA ASN A 74 0.94 -3.80 6.31
C ASN A 74 2.32 -3.33 6.80
N PHE A 75 2.29 -2.30 7.65
CA PHE A 75 3.49 -1.73 8.26
C PHE A 75 4.00 -2.69 9.32
N LYS A 76 5.28 -3.07 9.20
CA LYS A 76 5.94 -3.82 10.26
C LYS A 76 6.33 -2.83 11.35
N ASP A 77 5.87 -3.09 12.55
CA ASP A 77 6.26 -2.35 13.74
C ASP A 77 7.50 -3.05 14.28
N ASP A 78 8.70 -2.61 13.89
CA ASP A 78 9.94 -3.22 14.40
C ASP A 78 10.12 -2.95 15.91
N ASP A 79 9.31 -2.06 16.50
CA ASP A 79 9.42 -1.62 17.90
C ASP A 79 8.32 -2.19 18.82
N ARG A 80 7.35 -2.95 18.30
CA ARG A 80 6.42 -3.69 19.16
C ARG A 80 7.05 -5.01 19.60
N GLN A 81 7.81 -4.95 20.68
CA GLN A 81 7.98 -6.09 21.62
C GLN A 81 6.66 -6.40 22.36
N GLY A 82 5.53 -6.30 21.66
CA GLY A 82 4.23 -6.71 22.18
C GLY A 82 4.18 -8.22 22.12
N VAL A 83 4.22 -8.87 23.28
CA VAL A 83 3.84 -10.29 23.37
C VAL A 83 2.44 -10.40 22.77
N ASP A 84 2.26 -11.26 21.77
CA ASP A 84 0.94 -11.55 21.21
C ASP A 84 0.02 -11.99 22.35
N ARG A 85 -0.88 -11.10 22.78
CA ARG A 85 -1.82 -11.39 23.86
C ARG A 85 -3.10 -11.92 23.26
N GLN A 86 -3.29 -13.23 23.37
CA GLN A 86 -4.61 -13.82 23.18
C GLN A 86 -5.57 -13.19 24.21
N LEU A 87 -6.58 -12.48 23.71
CA LEU A 87 -7.66 -12.01 24.56
C LEU A 87 -8.52 -13.20 24.97
N LEU A 88 -8.96 -13.19 26.23
CA LEU A 88 -9.95 -14.15 26.70
C LEU A 88 -11.28 -13.88 25.99
N LEU A 89 -11.86 -14.93 25.41
CA LEU A 89 -13.20 -14.85 24.83
C LEU A 89 -14.23 -14.86 25.97
N PRO A 90 -15.27 -14.01 25.94
CA PRO A 90 -16.28 -13.94 26.99
C PRO A 90 -17.34 -15.05 26.79
N PHE A 91 -16.90 -16.30 26.74
CA PHE A 91 -17.80 -17.45 26.70
C PHE A 91 -17.34 -18.44 27.77
N ASP A 92 -18.29 -18.88 28.59
CA ASP A 92 -18.05 -19.98 29.53
C ASP A 92 -17.95 -21.29 28.73
N VAL A 93 -16.92 -22.09 29.04
CA VAL A 93 -16.63 -23.40 28.42
C VAL A 93 -17.62 -24.46 28.90
#